data_AF-A0A9X8DYP2-F1
#
_entry.id   AF-A0A9X8DYP2-F1
#
_cell.length_a   1.000
_cell.length_b   1.000
_cell.length_c   1.000
_cell.angle_alpha   90.00
_cell.angle_beta   90.00
_cell.angle_gamma   90.00
#
_symmetry.space_group_name_H-M   'P 1'
#
loop_
_entity.id
_entity.type
_entity.pdbx_description
1 polymer ?
#
loop_
_entity_poly.entity_id
_entity_poly.type
_entity_poly.pdbx_seq_one_letter_code
_entity_poly.pdbx_strand_id
1 'polypeptide(L)'
;MHVYASLLPEHVRSKVDAQEQFLMRDIQEFHTLLQGGHFDKLAGHHFRTVETYFKLKYTLPHALSVSLSHGLIQYVFSFRPALEKRVKALNTIMSVLKKTRKAFSDASEQAKVDWHTPLDEWEANFYASPLPLHNAADEYVSQYKAALLKFLAKARPHYALDASLWTHLSADFSRPNEEASLKAAAQLSLLWPAGADASALVGPWITLWGSVNSFSEWDFHWLRLFARVVKHQQRRETFDISQWAPHLAFILSKIQQAFNLPSDLGATPSKGKFPTVLGGWHGDKSSLYYASKLTVELLEASQTTHTLLQQLLSLLTPFYHPSSAGNAASAISDFVYYVSAFLSLRLGRDKALHRQPELPHTSLVTKLVDLSFLGLYAKSQSVSSKASFTLRNAIAILPSAAPSIVERILHGLDPSAVNQTHQAPSAISALTVCGPALLRGDLSWTDPYLPLILQWTLPGIDPNDDAKTSRTLQLYSAWLMYMPVADEDLFLSHTK
;
A
#
# COMPACT_ATOMS: atom_id res chain seq x y z
N MET A 1 -18.32 11.39 -18.13
CA MET A 1 -17.09 11.89 -18.79
C MET A 1 -15.99 12.07 -17.75
N HIS A 2 -14.74 11.68 -18.04
CA HIS A 2 -13.61 11.84 -17.13
C HIS A 2 -13.09 13.30 -17.12
N VAL A 3 -12.55 13.78 -15.99
CA VAL A 3 -12.07 15.19 -15.83
C VAL A 3 -11.08 15.61 -16.92
N TYR A 4 -10.11 14.76 -17.27
CA TYR A 4 -9.19 15.09 -18.37
C TYR A 4 -9.87 15.24 -19.74
N ALA A 5 -10.94 14.47 -20.00
CA ALA A 5 -11.68 14.59 -21.25
C ALA A 5 -12.53 15.88 -21.30
N SER A 6 -13.01 16.37 -20.14
CA SER A 6 -13.72 17.66 -20.09
C SER A 6 -12.80 18.85 -20.33
N LEU A 7 -11.49 18.70 -20.10
CA LEU A 7 -10.49 19.74 -20.38
C LEU A 7 -10.05 19.78 -21.86
N LEU A 8 -10.50 18.83 -22.70
CA LEU A 8 -10.16 18.83 -24.12
C LEU A 8 -10.95 19.90 -24.89
N PRO A 9 -10.35 20.47 -25.96
CA PRO A 9 -11.07 21.32 -26.89
C PRO A 9 -12.29 20.61 -27.48
N GLU A 10 -13.36 21.36 -27.74
CA GLU A 10 -14.66 20.80 -28.17
C GLU A 10 -14.55 19.93 -29.43
N HIS A 11 -13.76 20.32 -30.41
CA HIS A 11 -13.55 19.56 -31.66
C HIS A 11 -12.84 18.21 -31.45
N VAL A 12 -12.10 18.05 -30.35
CA VAL A 12 -11.48 16.77 -29.97
C VAL A 12 -12.48 15.91 -29.19
N ARG A 13 -13.36 16.54 -28.39
CA ARG A 13 -14.36 15.86 -27.56
C ARG A 13 -15.33 15.01 -28.37
N SER A 14 -15.82 15.51 -29.51
CA SER A 14 -16.72 14.75 -30.39
C SER A 14 -16.10 13.45 -30.93
N LYS A 15 -14.78 13.43 -31.17
CA LYS A 15 -14.05 12.23 -31.58
C LYS A 15 -13.94 11.22 -30.43
N VAL A 16 -13.77 11.70 -29.20
CA VAL A 16 -13.72 10.87 -27.98
C VAL A 16 -15.06 10.20 -27.73
N ASP A 17 -16.17 10.92 -27.92
CA ASP A 17 -17.52 10.36 -27.74
C ASP A 17 -17.85 9.30 -28.80
N ALA A 18 -17.49 9.56 -30.06
CA ALA A 18 -17.64 8.59 -31.15
C ALA A 18 -16.81 7.31 -30.90
N GLN A 19 -15.59 7.45 -30.38
CA GLN A 19 -14.74 6.33 -30.01
C GLN A 19 -15.30 5.52 -28.84
N GLU A 20 -15.88 6.17 -27.83
CA GLU A 20 -16.55 5.49 -26.71
C GLU A 20 -17.70 4.60 -27.22
N GLN A 21 -18.54 5.15 -28.11
CA GLN A 21 -19.67 4.41 -28.69
C GLN A 21 -19.21 3.23 -29.55
N PHE A 22 -18.16 3.40 -30.35
CA PHE A 22 -17.59 2.33 -31.16
C PHE A 22 -17.10 1.16 -30.28
N LEU A 23 -16.25 1.45 -29.28
CA LEU A 23 -15.73 0.42 -28.38
C LEU A 23 -16.84 -0.21 -27.53
N MET A 24 -17.88 0.53 -27.17
CA MET A 24 -19.04 -0.02 -26.46
C MET A 24 -19.75 -1.08 -27.28
N ARG A 25 -19.96 -0.85 -28.59
CA ARG A 25 -20.60 -1.82 -29.48
C ARG A 25 -19.81 -3.13 -29.56
N ASP A 26 -18.48 -3.03 -29.71
CA ASP A 26 -17.59 -4.20 -29.71
C ASP A 26 -17.68 -4.98 -28.39
N ILE A 27 -17.80 -4.28 -27.25
CA ILE A 27 -17.97 -4.91 -25.93
C ILE A 27 -19.35 -5.58 -25.80
N GLN A 28 -20.40 -5.00 -26.36
CA GLN A 28 -21.74 -5.59 -26.39
C GLN A 28 -21.78 -6.84 -27.28
N GLU A 29 -21.09 -6.84 -28.42
CA GLU A 29 -20.91 -8.04 -29.25
C GLU A 29 -20.16 -9.13 -28.49
N PHE A 30 -19.04 -8.76 -27.84
CA PHE A 30 -18.29 -9.68 -26.99
C PHE A 30 -19.15 -10.27 -25.87
N HIS A 31 -19.97 -9.45 -25.22
CA HIS A 31 -20.92 -9.89 -24.20
C HIS A 31 -21.97 -10.85 -24.76
N THR A 32 -22.47 -10.59 -25.97
CA THR A 32 -23.43 -11.46 -26.66
C THR A 32 -22.84 -12.85 -26.94
N LEU A 33 -21.57 -12.92 -27.37
CA LEU A 33 -20.87 -14.19 -27.57
C LEU A 33 -20.72 -14.99 -26.27
N LEU A 34 -20.42 -14.30 -25.16
CA LEU A 34 -20.30 -14.94 -23.83
C LEU A 34 -21.65 -15.48 -23.35
N GLN A 35 -22.74 -14.70 -23.48
CA GLN A 35 -24.08 -15.13 -23.09
C GLN A 35 -24.62 -16.27 -23.96
N GLY A 36 -24.32 -16.25 -25.26
CA GLY A 36 -24.68 -17.32 -26.20
C GLY A 36 -23.84 -18.58 -26.07
N GLY A 37 -22.85 -18.63 -25.17
CA GLY A 37 -21.95 -19.78 -25.01
C GLY A 37 -21.05 -20.03 -26.22
N HIS A 38 -20.90 -19.06 -27.12
CA HIS A 38 -20.07 -19.16 -28.32
C HIS A 38 -18.58 -18.93 -28.01
N PHE A 39 -18.06 -19.65 -27.02
CA PHE A 39 -16.72 -19.47 -26.47
C PHE A 39 -15.59 -19.70 -27.49
N ASP A 40 -15.83 -20.53 -28.50
CA ASP A 40 -14.87 -20.81 -29.58
C ASP A 40 -14.59 -19.58 -30.45
N LYS A 41 -15.57 -18.69 -30.58
CA LYS A 41 -15.45 -17.45 -31.37
C LYS A 41 -14.66 -16.35 -30.64
N LEU A 42 -14.31 -16.57 -29.37
CA LEU A 42 -13.60 -15.57 -28.59
C LEU A 42 -12.13 -15.46 -28.99
N ALA A 43 -11.77 -14.27 -29.47
CA ALA A 43 -10.44 -13.91 -29.91
C ALA A 43 -9.78 -12.85 -29.00
N GLY A 44 -8.46 -12.69 -29.17
CA GLY A 44 -7.66 -11.79 -28.35
C GLY A 44 -8.05 -10.31 -28.42
N HIS A 45 -8.71 -9.87 -29.50
CA HIS A 45 -9.12 -8.48 -29.67
C HIS A 45 -10.25 -8.09 -28.70
N HIS A 46 -11.21 -8.99 -28.43
CA HIS A 46 -12.31 -8.74 -27.49
C HIS A 46 -11.80 -8.28 -26.11
N PHE A 47 -10.79 -8.98 -25.57
CA PHE A 47 -10.18 -8.63 -24.28
C PHE A 47 -9.44 -7.28 -24.34
N ARG A 48 -8.75 -6.99 -25.45
CA ARG A 48 -8.03 -5.72 -25.67
C ARG A 48 -8.99 -4.54 -25.80
N THR A 49 -10.17 -4.73 -26.39
CA THR A 49 -11.20 -3.70 -26.48
C THR A 49 -11.64 -3.25 -25.08
N VAL A 50 -11.96 -4.20 -24.19
CA VAL A 50 -12.31 -3.89 -22.79
C VAL A 50 -11.17 -3.18 -22.06
N GLU A 51 -9.93 -3.63 -22.25
CA GLU A 51 -8.77 -2.98 -21.65
C GLU A 51 -8.61 -1.53 -22.15
N THR A 52 -8.73 -1.31 -23.46
CA THR A 52 -8.63 0.00 -24.10
C THR A 52 -9.73 0.94 -23.60
N TYR A 53 -10.97 0.45 -23.52
CA TYR A 53 -12.11 1.17 -22.99
C TYR A 53 -11.82 1.72 -21.57
N PHE A 54 -11.25 0.88 -20.69
CA PHE A 54 -10.87 1.31 -19.35
C PHE A 54 -9.59 2.16 -19.25
N LYS A 55 -8.66 2.04 -20.20
CA LYS A 55 -7.48 2.92 -20.33
C LYS A 55 -7.91 4.34 -20.67
N LEU A 56 -8.89 4.48 -21.58
CA LEU A 56 -9.54 5.73 -21.96
C LEU A 56 -10.49 6.28 -20.88
N LYS A 57 -10.55 5.64 -19.71
CA LYS A 57 -11.32 6.07 -18.52
C LYS A 57 -12.84 6.09 -18.73
N TYR A 58 -13.35 5.38 -19.73
CA TYR A 58 -14.78 5.18 -19.90
C TYR A 58 -15.34 4.22 -18.84
N THR A 59 -16.65 4.29 -18.65
CA THR A 59 -17.38 3.51 -17.64
C THR A 59 -18.39 2.61 -18.34
N LEU A 60 -18.40 1.33 -18.00
CA LEU A 60 -19.39 0.39 -18.52
C LEU A 60 -20.70 0.53 -17.74
N PRO A 61 -21.87 0.32 -18.37
CA PRO A 61 -23.13 0.15 -17.66
C PRO A 61 -23.03 -0.95 -16.60
N HIS A 62 -23.68 -0.73 -15.45
CA HIS A 62 -23.59 -1.64 -14.31
C HIS A 62 -24.06 -3.07 -14.67
N ALA A 63 -25.25 -3.21 -15.26
CA ALA A 63 -25.81 -4.50 -15.65
C ALA A 63 -24.92 -5.27 -16.65
N LEU A 64 -24.39 -4.57 -17.66
CA LEU A 64 -23.45 -5.14 -18.63
C LEU A 64 -22.18 -5.63 -17.93
N SER A 65 -21.64 -4.86 -16.99
CA SER A 65 -20.42 -5.21 -16.27
C SER A 65 -20.58 -6.46 -15.40
N VAL A 66 -21.73 -6.59 -14.72
CA VAL A 66 -22.07 -7.76 -13.90
C VAL A 66 -22.20 -9.00 -14.79
N SER A 67 -22.98 -8.90 -15.86
CA SER A 67 -23.21 -10.02 -16.77
C SER A 67 -21.94 -10.44 -17.52
N LEU A 68 -21.11 -9.48 -17.95
CA LEU A 68 -19.80 -9.73 -18.55
C LEU A 68 -18.86 -10.46 -17.58
N SER A 69 -18.87 -10.08 -16.30
CA SER A 69 -18.05 -10.74 -15.27
C SER A 69 -18.43 -12.21 -15.10
N HIS A 70 -19.72 -12.53 -15.01
CA HIS A 70 -20.19 -13.92 -14.91
C HIS A 70 -19.85 -14.74 -16.16
N GLY A 71 -20.07 -14.21 -17.36
CA GLY A 71 -19.75 -14.90 -18.61
C GLY A 71 -18.25 -15.18 -18.75
N LEU A 72 -17.40 -14.23 -18.36
CA LEU A 72 -15.94 -14.43 -18.35
C LEU A 72 -15.49 -15.48 -17.31
N ILE A 73 -16.14 -15.52 -16.13
CA ILE A 73 -15.86 -16.55 -15.10
C ILE A 73 -16.21 -17.94 -15.66
N GLN A 74 -17.38 -18.10 -16.27
CA GLN A 74 -17.78 -19.35 -16.93
C GLN A 74 -16.80 -19.75 -18.04
N TYR A 75 -16.38 -18.77 -18.86
CA TYR A 75 -15.36 -19.00 -19.88
C TYR A 75 -14.04 -19.54 -19.29
N VAL A 76 -13.56 -18.98 -18.19
CA VAL A 76 -12.29 -19.41 -17.57
C VAL A 76 -12.39 -20.76 -16.88
N PHE A 77 -13.43 -20.98 -16.08
CA PHE A 77 -13.50 -22.10 -15.13
C PHE A 77 -14.33 -23.29 -15.63
N SER A 78 -15.35 -23.04 -16.45
CA SER A 78 -16.24 -24.07 -17.01
C SER A 78 -15.78 -24.51 -18.40
N PHE A 79 -15.57 -23.58 -19.33
CA PHE A 79 -15.13 -23.90 -20.70
C PHE A 79 -13.63 -24.26 -20.77
N ARG A 80 -12.80 -23.64 -19.93
CA ARG A 80 -11.36 -23.93 -19.77
C ARG A 80 -10.58 -23.88 -21.10
N PRO A 81 -10.48 -22.70 -21.74
CA PRO A 81 -9.72 -22.52 -22.98
C PRO A 81 -8.21 -22.67 -22.74
N ALA A 82 -7.40 -22.56 -23.79
CA ALA A 82 -5.95 -22.51 -23.66
C ALA A 82 -5.47 -21.45 -22.64
N LEU A 83 -4.37 -21.75 -21.92
CA LEU A 83 -3.87 -20.95 -20.80
C LEU A 83 -3.70 -19.46 -21.14
N GLU A 84 -3.21 -19.14 -22.34
CA GLU A 84 -3.07 -17.76 -22.82
C GLU A 84 -4.41 -17.00 -22.76
N LYS A 85 -5.50 -17.61 -23.24
CA LYS A 85 -6.84 -17.00 -23.21
C LYS A 85 -7.37 -16.89 -21.78
N ARG A 86 -7.05 -17.85 -20.90
CA ARG A 86 -7.42 -17.79 -19.48
C ARG A 86 -6.73 -16.64 -18.76
N VAL A 87 -5.43 -16.44 -18.99
CA VAL A 87 -4.68 -15.30 -18.44
C VAL A 87 -5.31 -13.98 -18.88
N LYS A 88 -5.62 -13.83 -20.17
CA LYS A 88 -6.31 -12.63 -20.70
C LYS A 88 -7.67 -12.42 -20.05
N ALA A 89 -8.50 -13.45 -20.00
CA ALA A 89 -9.82 -13.39 -19.39
C ALA A 89 -9.77 -13.03 -17.90
N LEU A 90 -8.88 -13.63 -17.11
CA LEU A 90 -8.68 -13.29 -15.69
C LEU A 90 -8.30 -11.83 -15.50
N ASN A 91 -7.38 -11.30 -16.32
CA ASN A 91 -7.00 -9.88 -16.30
C ASN A 91 -8.16 -8.95 -16.67
N THR A 92 -8.99 -9.35 -17.64
CA THR A 92 -10.21 -8.63 -18.01
C THR A 92 -11.23 -8.65 -16.86
N ILE A 93 -11.51 -9.80 -16.24
CA ILE A 93 -12.44 -9.90 -15.10
C ILE A 93 -12.00 -8.99 -13.96
N MET A 94 -10.72 -9.06 -13.56
CA MET A 94 -10.18 -8.21 -12.50
C MET A 94 -10.35 -6.71 -12.80
N SER A 95 -10.18 -6.33 -14.07
CA SER A 95 -10.37 -4.95 -14.52
C SER A 95 -11.84 -4.53 -14.47
N VAL A 96 -12.75 -5.37 -14.97
CA VAL A 96 -14.21 -5.12 -14.93
C VAL A 96 -14.69 -5.00 -13.49
N LEU A 97 -14.40 -5.97 -12.62
CA LEU A 97 -14.80 -5.94 -11.21
C LEU A 97 -14.32 -4.67 -10.50
N LYS A 98 -13.02 -4.35 -10.64
CA LYS A 98 -12.42 -3.16 -10.01
C LYS A 98 -13.06 -1.86 -10.49
N LYS A 99 -13.29 -1.73 -11.80
CA LYS A 99 -13.80 -0.49 -12.41
C LYS A 99 -15.28 -0.30 -12.10
N THR A 100 -16.06 -1.37 -12.16
CA THR A 100 -17.49 -1.38 -11.80
C THR A 100 -17.69 -0.97 -10.36
N ARG A 101 -16.97 -1.59 -9.42
CA ARG A 101 -17.04 -1.24 -8.00
C ARG A 101 -16.67 0.23 -7.72
N LYS A 102 -15.71 0.79 -8.46
CA LYS A 102 -15.32 2.21 -8.30
C LYS A 102 -16.40 3.16 -8.85
N ALA A 103 -17.05 2.79 -9.95
CA ALA A 103 -18.08 3.61 -10.58
C ALA A 103 -19.44 3.52 -9.86
N PHE A 104 -19.75 2.38 -9.25
CA PHE A 104 -21.04 2.09 -8.63
C PHE A 104 -20.84 1.54 -7.21
N SER A 105 -20.35 2.36 -6.27
CA SER A 105 -20.09 1.90 -4.90
C SER A 105 -21.34 1.47 -4.14
N ASP A 106 -22.49 2.05 -4.49
CA ASP A 106 -23.74 1.96 -3.71
C ASP A 106 -24.75 0.98 -4.32
N ALA A 107 -24.39 0.34 -5.45
CA ALA A 107 -25.27 -0.63 -6.10
C ALA A 107 -25.39 -1.91 -5.23
N SER A 108 -26.63 -2.29 -4.92
CA SER A 108 -26.98 -3.48 -4.13
C SER A 108 -26.54 -4.79 -4.79
N GLU A 109 -26.41 -4.81 -6.11
CA GLU A 109 -26.17 -6.02 -6.91
C GLU A 109 -24.81 -6.00 -7.63
N GLN A 110 -23.72 -5.93 -6.88
CA GLN A 110 -22.41 -6.21 -7.45
C GLN A 110 -22.32 -7.66 -7.96
N ALA A 111 -21.49 -7.91 -8.96
CA ALA A 111 -21.15 -9.27 -9.38
C ALA A 111 -20.65 -10.05 -8.16
N LYS A 112 -21.21 -11.24 -7.94
CA LYS A 112 -20.75 -12.17 -6.90
C LYS A 112 -19.77 -13.14 -7.51
N VAL A 113 -18.67 -13.41 -6.81
CA VAL A 113 -17.65 -14.36 -7.26
C VAL A 113 -17.57 -15.47 -6.22
N ASP A 114 -17.76 -16.71 -6.67
CA ASP A 114 -17.45 -17.87 -5.86
C ASP A 114 -15.92 -18.07 -5.80
N TRP A 115 -15.39 -18.19 -4.60
CA TRP A 115 -13.97 -18.37 -4.35
C TRP A 115 -13.55 -19.84 -4.32
N HIS A 116 -14.49 -20.80 -4.19
CA HIS A 116 -14.17 -22.23 -4.16
C HIS A 116 -13.59 -22.69 -5.48
N THR A 117 -14.33 -22.48 -6.59
CA THR A 117 -13.91 -22.97 -7.92
C THR A 117 -12.49 -22.54 -8.31
N PRO A 118 -12.09 -21.25 -8.18
CA PRO A 118 -10.73 -20.82 -8.48
C PRO A 118 -9.68 -21.31 -7.46
N LEU A 119 -10.07 -21.55 -6.21
CA LEU A 119 -9.19 -22.07 -5.17
C LEU A 119 -8.92 -23.56 -5.39
N ASP A 120 -9.96 -24.36 -5.61
CA ASP A 120 -9.86 -25.79 -5.94
C ASP A 120 -9.02 -26.01 -7.18
N GLU A 121 -9.18 -25.14 -8.19
CA GLU A 121 -8.34 -25.17 -9.37
C GLU A 121 -6.87 -24.87 -9.04
N TRP A 122 -6.60 -23.90 -8.18
CA TRP A 122 -5.23 -23.63 -7.76
C TRP A 122 -4.64 -24.83 -7.00
N GLU A 123 -5.42 -25.42 -6.09
CA GLU A 123 -4.97 -26.57 -5.30
C GLU A 123 -4.71 -27.79 -6.19
N ALA A 124 -5.63 -28.12 -7.10
CA ALA A 124 -5.50 -29.25 -8.00
C ALA A 124 -4.29 -29.16 -8.94
N ASN A 125 -3.94 -27.95 -9.41
CA ASN A 125 -2.87 -27.78 -10.40
C ASN A 125 -1.51 -27.41 -9.78
N PHE A 126 -1.48 -26.83 -8.58
CA PHE A 126 -0.25 -26.26 -8.02
C PHE A 126 0.08 -26.71 -6.60
N TYR A 127 -0.78 -27.50 -5.95
CA TYR A 127 -0.58 -27.95 -4.57
C TYR A 127 -0.77 -29.47 -4.38
N ALA A 128 -1.66 -30.10 -5.15
CA ALA A 128 -2.00 -31.51 -5.02
C ALA A 128 -0.78 -32.44 -5.09
N SER A 129 -0.85 -33.56 -4.39
CA SER A 129 0.16 -34.63 -4.43
C SER A 129 -0.47 -35.92 -4.97
N PRO A 130 0.01 -36.49 -6.10
CA PRO A 130 1.11 -36.00 -6.93
C PRO A 130 0.72 -34.73 -7.71
N LEU A 131 1.69 -33.83 -7.90
CA LEU A 131 1.52 -32.65 -8.75
C LEU A 131 1.25 -33.10 -10.20
N PRO A 132 0.31 -32.46 -10.92
CA PRO A 132 0.15 -32.73 -12.34
C PRO A 132 1.46 -32.55 -13.11
N LEU A 133 1.71 -33.41 -14.09
CA LEU A 133 2.86 -33.31 -14.98
C LEU A 133 2.73 -32.06 -15.84
N HIS A 134 3.31 -30.96 -15.37
CA HIS A 134 3.53 -29.76 -16.17
C HIS A 134 4.97 -29.74 -16.66
N ASN A 135 5.20 -29.41 -17.92
CA ASN A 135 6.54 -29.08 -18.38
C ASN A 135 7.00 -27.82 -17.61
N ALA A 136 7.99 -27.98 -16.73
CA ALA A 136 8.46 -26.90 -15.83
C ALA A 136 8.96 -25.64 -16.58
N ALA A 137 9.19 -25.74 -17.89
CA ALA A 137 9.58 -24.63 -18.77
C ALA A 137 8.40 -23.92 -19.46
N ASP A 138 7.14 -24.30 -19.20
CA ASP A 138 5.98 -23.64 -19.82
C ASP A 138 5.70 -22.30 -19.13
N GLU A 139 6.12 -21.22 -19.79
CA GLU A 139 5.91 -19.85 -19.36
C GLU A 139 4.41 -19.55 -19.10
N TYR A 140 3.50 -20.15 -19.86
CA TYR A 140 2.07 -19.92 -19.70
C TYR A 140 1.50 -20.54 -18.42
N VAL A 141 2.08 -21.64 -17.92
CA VAL A 141 1.69 -22.23 -16.63
C VAL A 141 2.05 -21.28 -15.48
N SER A 142 3.26 -20.70 -15.53
CA SER A 142 3.70 -19.70 -14.54
C SER A 142 2.85 -18.42 -14.60
N GLN A 143 2.60 -17.91 -15.79
CA GLN A 143 1.72 -16.74 -16.01
C GLN A 143 0.30 -17.02 -15.52
N TYR A 144 -0.24 -18.21 -15.77
CA TYR A 144 -1.57 -18.61 -15.32
C TYR A 144 -1.65 -18.75 -13.80
N LYS A 145 -0.68 -19.41 -13.15
CA LYS A 145 -0.58 -19.48 -11.67
C LYS A 145 -0.60 -18.07 -11.07
N ALA A 146 0.21 -17.16 -11.60
CA ALA A 146 0.28 -15.78 -11.13
C ALA A 146 -1.03 -15.00 -11.38
N ALA A 147 -1.67 -15.18 -12.54
CA ALA A 147 -2.95 -14.55 -12.87
C ALA A 147 -4.09 -15.07 -11.98
N LEU A 148 -4.12 -16.37 -11.69
CA LEU A 148 -5.12 -17.01 -10.83
C LEU A 148 -5.01 -16.51 -9.39
N LEU A 149 -3.80 -16.48 -8.83
CA LEU A 149 -3.55 -15.92 -7.49
C LEU A 149 -3.93 -14.42 -7.41
N LYS A 150 -3.61 -13.65 -8.46
CA LYS A 150 -4.03 -12.25 -8.55
C LYS A 150 -5.55 -12.13 -8.60
N PHE A 151 -6.23 -12.96 -9.39
CA PHE A 151 -7.69 -12.99 -9.47
C PHE A 151 -8.31 -13.29 -8.10
N LEU A 152 -7.86 -14.37 -7.45
CA LEU A 152 -8.26 -14.75 -6.09
C LEU A 152 -8.11 -13.60 -5.08
N ALA A 153 -7.02 -12.83 -5.16
CA ALA A 153 -6.80 -11.69 -4.27
C ALA A 153 -7.67 -10.46 -4.61
N LYS A 154 -7.91 -10.20 -5.90
CA LYS A 154 -8.59 -8.99 -6.40
C LYS A 154 -10.11 -9.13 -6.45
N ALA A 155 -10.62 -10.35 -6.64
CA ALA A 155 -12.05 -10.67 -6.63
C ALA A 155 -12.64 -10.67 -5.21
N ARG A 156 -11.80 -10.78 -4.17
CA ARG A 156 -12.19 -10.77 -2.74
C ARG A 156 -13.30 -9.83 -2.31
N PRO A 157 -13.41 -8.56 -2.79
CA PRO A 157 -14.53 -7.70 -2.42
C PRO A 157 -15.91 -8.18 -2.91
N HIS A 158 -15.94 -9.18 -3.79
CA HIS A 158 -17.12 -9.77 -4.44
C HIS A 158 -17.44 -11.17 -3.90
N TYR A 159 -16.70 -11.65 -2.91
CA TYR A 159 -16.99 -12.91 -2.22
C TYR A 159 -18.18 -12.75 -1.26
N ALA A 160 -18.77 -13.87 -0.83
CA ALA A 160 -19.77 -13.86 0.22
C ALA A 160 -19.23 -13.19 1.50
N LEU A 161 -20.04 -12.37 2.16
CA LEU A 161 -19.65 -11.62 3.37
C LEU A 161 -20.00 -12.40 4.63
N ASP A 162 -19.64 -13.67 4.67
CA ASP A 162 -19.93 -14.60 5.76
C ASP A 162 -18.64 -15.30 6.25
N ALA A 163 -18.79 -16.22 7.20
CA ALA A 163 -17.70 -17.01 7.76
C ALA A 163 -17.37 -18.28 6.96
N SER A 164 -17.97 -18.49 5.77
CA SER A 164 -17.81 -19.74 4.99
C SER A 164 -16.35 -20.09 4.71
N LEU A 165 -15.54 -19.09 4.37
CA LEU A 165 -14.11 -19.26 4.14
C LEU A 165 -13.38 -19.75 5.40
N TRP A 166 -13.74 -19.23 6.57
CA TRP A 166 -13.16 -19.69 7.83
C TRP A 166 -13.58 -21.14 8.12
N THR A 167 -14.87 -21.45 7.96
CA THR A 167 -15.38 -22.81 8.17
C THR A 167 -14.67 -23.82 7.28
N HIS A 168 -14.43 -23.48 6.02
CA HIS A 168 -13.69 -24.33 5.08
C HIS A 168 -12.23 -24.56 5.52
N LEU A 169 -11.52 -23.51 5.93
CA LEU A 169 -10.10 -23.58 6.28
C LEU A 169 -9.81 -24.01 7.72
N SER A 170 -10.80 -23.97 8.61
CA SER A 170 -10.59 -24.17 10.05
C SER A 170 -10.00 -25.55 10.41
N ALA A 171 -10.33 -26.59 9.63
CA ALA A 171 -9.83 -27.95 9.86
C ALA A 171 -8.31 -28.06 9.65
N ASP A 172 -7.78 -27.31 8.67
CA ASP A 172 -6.35 -27.31 8.33
C ASP A 172 -5.48 -26.67 9.43
N PHE A 173 -6.08 -25.92 10.36
CA PHE A 173 -5.41 -25.35 11.53
C PHE A 173 -5.26 -26.31 12.71
N SER A 174 -5.79 -27.53 12.61
CA SER A 174 -5.68 -28.55 13.67
C SER A 174 -4.23 -28.95 13.99
N ARG A 175 -3.29 -28.73 13.06
CA ARG A 175 -1.87 -29.06 13.20
C ARG A 175 -0.97 -27.87 12.83
N PRO A 176 -0.83 -26.86 13.71
CA PRO A 176 -0.19 -25.57 13.40
C PRO A 176 1.25 -25.64 12.86
N ASN A 177 1.96 -26.75 13.13
CA ASN A 177 3.34 -26.96 12.69
C ASN A 177 3.46 -27.66 11.32
N GLU A 178 2.34 -27.97 10.66
CA GLU A 178 2.33 -28.59 9.33
C GLU A 178 2.12 -27.55 8.21
N GLU A 179 2.56 -27.91 7.01
CA GLU A 179 2.40 -27.07 5.81
C GLU A 179 0.93 -26.71 5.53
N ALA A 180 0.00 -27.62 5.86
CA ALA A 180 -1.44 -27.41 5.70
C ALA A 180 -1.94 -26.19 6.49
N SER A 181 -1.48 -26.02 7.75
CA SER A 181 -1.83 -24.83 8.55
C SER A 181 -1.26 -23.54 7.95
N LEU A 182 -0.01 -23.57 7.46
CA LEU A 182 0.58 -22.41 6.80
C LEU A 182 -0.16 -22.06 5.50
N LYS A 183 -0.53 -23.05 4.68
CA LYS A 183 -1.37 -22.88 3.49
C LYS A 183 -2.71 -22.24 3.88
N ALA A 184 -3.38 -22.75 4.91
CA ALA A 184 -4.64 -22.20 5.40
C ALA A 184 -4.50 -20.74 5.87
N ALA A 185 -3.43 -20.38 6.60
CA ALA A 185 -3.15 -19.00 6.97
C ALA A 185 -2.90 -18.11 5.74
N ALA A 186 -2.18 -18.63 4.74
CA ALA A 186 -1.90 -17.93 3.49
C ALA A 186 -3.18 -17.67 2.69
N GLN A 187 -4.04 -18.67 2.56
CA GLN A 187 -5.36 -18.62 1.91
C GLN A 187 -6.29 -17.68 2.67
N LEU A 188 -6.49 -17.88 3.98
CA LEU A 188 -7.33 -17.02 4.81
C LEU A 188 -6.90 -15.57 4.72
N SER A 189 -5.60 -15.31 4.94
CA SER A 189 -5.09 -13.94 4.90
C SER A 189 -5.16 -13.33 3.50
N LEU A 190 -5.16 -14.09 2.40
CA LEU A 190 -5.32 -13.53 1.05
C LEU A 190 -6.79 -13.29 0.71
N LEU A 191 -7.66 -14.25 1.04
CA LEU A 191 -9.03 -14.38 0.55
C LEU A 191 -10.09 -13.84 1.50
N TRP A 192 -9.80 -13.60 2.78
CA TRP A 192 -10.81 -13.16 3.74
C TRP A 192 -11.58 -11.92 3.26
N PRO A 193 -12.90 -12.04 3.01
CA PRO A 193 -13.72 -10.96 2.48
C PRO A 193 -13.70 -9.80 3.47
N ALA A 194 -13.15 -8.68 3.04
CA ALA A 194 -12.85 -7.58 3.95
C ALA A 194 -14.10 -6.93 4.57
N GLY A 195 -15.29 -7.21 4.05
CA GLY A 195 -16.56 -6.79 4.62
C GLY A 195 -17.22 -7.81 5.54
N ALA A 196 -16.74 -9.05 5.63
CA ALA A 196 -17.29 -10.03 6.56
C ALA A 196 -16.99 -9.63 8.00
N ASP A 197 -17.96 -9.90 8.88
CA ASP A 197 -17.77 -9.68 10.31
C ASP A 197 -16.80 -10.72 10.86
N ALA A 198 -15.70 -10.23 11.44
CA ALA A 198 -14.66 -11.05 12.06
C ALA A 198 -14.66 -10.91 13.59
N SER A 199 -15.60 -10.15 14.17
CA SER A 199 -15.61 -9.78 15.59
C SER A 199 -15.49 -10.99 16.52
N ALA A 200 -16.30 -12.02 16.29
CA ALA A 200 -16.27 -13.27 17.07
C ALA A 200 -15.02 -14.13 16.81
N LEU A 201 -14.29 -13.87 15.71
CA LEU A 201 -13.11 -14.64 15.29
C LEU A 201 -11.80 -14.02 15.75
N VAL A 202 -11.77 -12.74 16.16
CA VAL A 202 -10.54 -12.04 16.59
C VAL A 202 -9.82 -12.80 17.70
N GLY A 203 -10.52 -13.14 18.79
CA GLY A 203 -9.95 -13.89 19.91
C GLY A 203 -9.38 -15.26 19.49
N PRO A 204 -10.20 -16.15 18.89
CA PRO A 204 -9.74 -17.44 18.38
C PRO A 204 -8.55 -17.34 17.42
N TRP A 205 -8.57 -16.37 16.51
CA TRP A 205 -7.47 -16.14 15.57
C TRP A 205 -6.19 -15.67 16.25
N ILE A 206 -6.27 -14.86 17.31
CA ILE A 206 -5.10 -14.43 18.08
C ILE A 206 -4.51 -15.60 18.87
N THR A 207 -5.37 -16.44 19.47
CA THR A 207 -4.92 -17.69 20.12
C THR A 207 -4.21 -18.60 19.12
N LEU A 208 -4.78 -18.78 17.93
CA LEU A 208 -4.17 -19.55 16.86
C LEU A 208 -2.86 -18.92 16.38
N TRP A 209 -2.80 -17.60 16.22
CA TRP A 209 -1.56 -16.90 15.90
C TRP A 209 -0.47 -17.21 16.94
N GLY A 210 -0.81 -17.20 18.23
CA GLY A 210 0.10 -17.55 19.33
C GLY A 210 0.52 -19.02 19.42
N SER A 211 -0.15 -19.93 18.69
CA SER A 211 0.19 -21.37 18.70
C SER A 211 1.52 -21.70 18.01
N VAL A 212 1.98 -20.81 17.12
CA VAL A 212 3.28 -20.94 16.43
C VAL A 212 4.15 -19.75 16.79
N ASN A 213 5.34 -20.06 17.31
CA ASN A 213 6.33 -19.09 17.73
C ASN A 213 7.50 -19.03 16.74
N SER A 214 8.11 -17.86 16.60
CA SER A 214 9.37 -17.68 15.86
C SER A 214 9.33 -18.05 14.37
N PHE A 215 8.16 -17.96 13.71
CA PHE A 215 8.02 -18.21 12.28
C PHE A 215 7.48 -17.00 11.53
N SER A 216 8.36 -16.29 10.82
CA SER A 216 8.08 -14.99 10.20
C SER A 216 6.96 -15.03 9.16
N GLU A 217 6.82 -16.13 8.43
CA GLU A 217 5.77 -16.31 7.41
C GLU A 217 4.39 -16.49 8.03
N TRP A 218 4.32 -17.20 9.16
CA TRP A 218 3.09 -17.31 9.94
C TRP A 218 2.67 -15.94 10.46
N ASP A 219 3.59 -15.21 11.11
CA ASP A 219 3.33 -13.87 11.61
C ASP A 219 2.91 -12.91 10.49
N PHE A 220 3.52 -13.02 9.30
CA PHE A 220 3.16 -12.23 8.14
C PHE A 220 1.68 -12.37 7.76
N HIS A 221 1.17 -13.60 7.69
CA HIS A 221 -0.21 -13.86 7.27
C HIS A 221 -1.22 -13.30 8.27
N TRP A 222 -0.96 -13.42 9.57
CA TRP A 222 -1.80 -12.85 10.61
C TRP A 222 -1.77 -11.32 10.62
N LEU A 223 -0.58 -10.71 10.54
CA LEU A 223 -0.45 -9.26 10.40
C LEU A 223 -1.21 -8.74 9.18
N ARG A 224 -1.12 -9.43 8.04
CA ARG A 224 -1.83 -9.08 6.81
C ARG A 224 -3.35 -9.18 6.95
N LEU A 225 -3.85 -10.22 7.62
CA LEU A 225 -5.26 -10.44 7.88
C LEU A 225 -5.81 -9.36 8.80
N PHE A 226 -5.22 -9.21 10.00
CA PHE A 226 -5.69 -8.26 11.00
C PHE A 226 -5.58 -6.80 10.52
N ALA A 227 -4.51 -6.43 9.82
CA ALA A 227 -4.38 -5.09 9.22
C ALA A 227 -5.47 -4.79 8.18
N ARG A 228 -6.12 -5.81 7.62
CA ARG A 228 -7.28 -5.65 6.73
C ARG A 228 -8.58 -5.59 7.51
N VAL A 229 -8.77 -6.50 8.46
CA VAL A 229 -9.96 -6.56 9.32
C VAL A 229 -10.16 -5.23 10.01
N VAL A 230 -9.17 -4.77 10.79
CA VAL A 230 -9.26 -3.49 11.54
C VAL A 230 -9.53 -2.33 10.61
N LYS A 231 -8.78 -2.21 9.50
CA LYS A 231 -9.00 -1.16 8.50
C LYS A 231 -10.43 -1.12 7.98
N HIS A 232 -11.06 -2.27 7.79
CA HIS A 232 -12.43 -2.34 7.29
C HIS A 232 -13.46 -2.10 8.37
N GLN A 233 -13.23 -2.58 9.59
CA GLN A 233 -14.03 -2.21 10.76
C GLN A 233 -14.06 -0.68 10.94
N GLN A 234 -12.90 -0.01 10.85
CA GLN A 234 -12.77 1.45 10.89
C GLN A 234 -13.53 2.16 9.74
N ARG A 235 -13.57 1.56 8.55
CA ARG A 235 -14.29 2.14 7.40
C ARG A 235 -15.80 2.03 7.56
N ARG A 236 -16.27 0.89 8.07
CA ARG A 236 -17.68 0.56 8.23
C ARG A 236 -18.27 1.01 9.56
N GLU A 237 -17.46 1.64 10.42
CA GLU A 237 -17.89 2.10 11.75
C GLU A 237 -18.33 0.95 12.66
N THR A 238 -17.72 -0.22 12.48
CA THR A 238 -17.93 -1.43 13.31
C THR A 238 -16.69 -1.77 14.14
N PHE A 239 -15.75 -0.83 14.28
CA PHE A 239 -14.55 -1.02 15.08
C PHE A 239 -14.90 -0.88 16.56
N ASP A 240 -14.59 -1.91 17.32
CA ASP A 240 -14.72 -1.94 18.77
C ASP A 240 -13.38 -2.29 19.40
N ILE A 241 -12.80 -1.35 20.15
CA ILE A 241 -11.53 -1.53 20.83
C ILE A 241 -11.59 -2.64 21.88
N SER A 242 -12.76 -2.93 22.48
CA SER A 242 -12.89 -3.95 23.53
C SER A 242 -12.48 -5.34 23.05
N GLN A 243 -12.64 -5.61 21.75
CA GLN A 243 -12.25 -6.87 21.10
C GLN A 243 -10.73 -6.99 20.89
N TRP A 244 -10.02 -5.87 20.80
CA TRP A 244 -8.59 -5.82 20.51
C TRP A 244 -7.74 -5.53 21.74
N ALA A 245 -8.26 -4.76 22.70
CA ALA A 245 -7.56 -4.30 23.90
C ALA A 245 -6.87 -5.43 24.68
N PRO A 246 -7.50 -6.60 24.92
CA PRO A 246 -6.85 -7.71 25.64
C PRO A 246 -5.63 -8.28 24.92
N HIS A 247 -5.50 -8.02 23.63
CA HIS A 247 -4.49 -8.61 22.77
C HIS A 247 -3.41 -7.62 22.29
N LEU A 248 -3.55 -6.33 22.58
CA LEU A 248 -2.62 -5.30 22.09
C LEU A 248 -1.17 -5.60 22.47
N ALA A 249 -0.91 -6.00 23.72
CA ALA A 249 0.44 -6.34 24.17
C ALA A 249 1.05 -7.50 23.37
N PHE A 250 0.25 -8.55 23.09
CA PHE A 250 0.69 -9.67 22.25
C PHE A 250 0.97 -9.23 20.80
N ILE A 251 0.07 -8.46 20.21
CA ILE A 251 0.22 -7.93 18.83
C ILE A 251 1.50 -7.09 18.73
N LEU A 252 1.73 -6.18 19.67
CA LEU A 252 2.91 -5.30 19.65
C LEU A 252 4.21 -6.09 19.92
N SER A 253 4.17 -7.14 20.74
CA SER A 253 5.31 -8.05 20.92
C SER A 253 5.64 -8.80 19.63
N LYS A 254 4.63 -9.31 18.91
CA LYS A 254 4.83 -9.93 17.58
C LYS A 254 5.39 -8.94 16.55
N ILE A 255 4.93 -7.68 16.59
CA ILE A 255 5.48 -6.62 15.74
C ILE A 255 6.94 -6.33 16.09
N GLN A 256 7.30 -6.28 17.38
CA GLN A 256 8.68 -6.12 17.83
C GLN A 256 9.58 -7.26 17.30
N GLN A 257 9.10 -8.50 17.33
CA GLN A 257 9.83 -9.67 16.81
C GLN A 257 10.10 -9.56 15.30
N ALA A 258 9.20 -8.93 14.54
CA ALA A 258 9.36 -8.74 13.09
C ALA A 258 10.58 -7.88 12.69
N PHE A 259 11.13 -7.07 13.63
CA PHE A 259 12.35 -6.31 13.39
C PHE A 259 13.62 -7.17 13.41
N ASN A 260 13.56 -8.40 13.97
CA ASN A 260 14.71 -9.29 14.13
C ASN A 260 15.90 -8.58 14.78
N LEU A 261 15.63 -7.82 15.85
CA LEU A 261 16.68 -7.08 16.56
C LEU A 261 17.71 -8.05 17.14
N PRO A 262 18.99 -7.67 17.21
CA PRO A 262 20.00 -8.44 17.93
C PRO A 262 19.53 -8.67 19.38
N SER A 263 19.63 -9.91 19.85
CA SER A 263 19.33 -10.27 21.25
C SER A 263 20.63 -10.71 21.92
N ASP A 264 20.81 -10.34 23.18
CA ASP A 264 21.92 -10.81 24.03
C ASP A 264 21.91 -12.34 24.24
N LEU A 265 20.81 -13.01 23.86
CA LEU A 265 20.60 -14.46 23.95
C LEU A 265 21.11 -15.25 22.72
N GLY A 266 21.84 -14.60 21.79
CA GLY A 266 22.49 -15.26 20.65
C GLY A 266 21.81 -15.04 19.30
N ALA A 267 22.27 -15.78 18.28
CA ALA A 267 21.85 -15.60 16.89
C ALA A 267 20.33 -15.77 16.73
N THR A 268 19.71 -14.91 15.92
CA THR A 268 18.30 -15.04 15.54
C THR A 268 18.08 -16.39 14.84
N PRO A 269 17.01 -17.15 15.19
CA PRO A 269 16.70 -18.41 14.52
C PRO A 269 16.67 -18.24 13.00
N SER A 270 17.13 -19.25 12.26
CA SER A 270 17.11 -19.23 10.79
C SER A 270 15.69 -18.93 10.31
N LYS A 271 15.53 -17.96 9.40
CA LYS A 271 14.25 -17.68 8.74
C LYS A 271 13.75 -18.98 8.11
N GLY A 272 12.67 -19.55 8.64
CA GLY A 272 12.00 -20.68 8.02
C GLY A 272 11.68 -20.29 6.58
N LYS A 273 12.21 -21.04 5.60
CA LYS A 273 11.91 -20.74 4.20
C LYS A 273 10.47 -21.10 3.94
N PHE A 274 9.74 -20.18 3.34
CA PHE A 274 8.40 -20.44 2.85
C PHE A 274 8.43 -21.61 1.85
N PRO A 275 7.53 -22.61 1.96
CA PRO A 275 7.44 -23.69 0.99
C PRO A 275 7.28 -23.11 -0.41
N THR A 276 8.16 -23.52 -1.34
CA THR A 276 8.18 -22.98 -2.72
C THR A 276 6.86 -23.19 -3.44
N VAL A 277 6.13 -24.26 -3.10
CA VAL A 277 4.79 -24.58 -3.61
C VAL A 277 3.79 -23.43 -3.36
N LEU A 278 3.88 -22.80 -2.19
CA LEU A 278 3.05 -21.67 -1.79
C LEU A 278 3.53 -20.33 -2.42
N GLY A 279 4.63 -20.33 -3.18
CA GLY A 279 5.14 -19.15 -3.87
C GLY A 279 4.03 -18.35 -4.57
N GLY A 280 3.95 -17.05 -4.25
CA GLY A 280 2.92 -16.14 -4.76
C GLY A 280 1.83 -15.75 -3.75
N TRP A 281 1.60 -16.54 -2.68
CA TRP A 281 0.60 -16.20 -1.65
C TRP A 281 1.00 -15.01 -0.76
N HIS A 282 2.29 -14.71 -0.62
CA HIS A 282 2.83 -13.61 0.19
C HIS A 282 2.66 -12.23 -0.49
N GLY A 283 2.77 -12.17 -1.82
CA GLY A 283 2.84 -10.91 -2.57
C GLY A 283 4.11 -10.10 -2.23
N ASP A 284 4.14 -8.83 -2.65
CA ASP A 284 5.38 -8.02 -2.65
C ASP A 284 5.59 -7.15 -1.39
N LYS A 285 4.74 -7.29 -0.37
CA LYS A 285 4.80 -6.46 0.84
C LYS A 285 5.48 -7.22 1.98
N SER A 286 6.16 -6.51 2.86
CA SER A 286 6.83 -7.09 4.04
C SER A 286 5.88 -7.20 5.23
N SER A 287 6.26 -7.98 6.24
CA SER A 287 5.53 -8.05 7.52
C SER A 287 5.42 -6.67 8.18
N LEU A 288 6.51 -5.88 8.13
CA LEU A 288 6.54 -4.54 8.70
C LEU A 288 5.57 -3.57 8.02
N TYR A 289 5.30 -3.72 6.72
CA TYR A 289 4.25 -2.96 6.03
C TYR A 289 2.87 -3.22 6.67
N TYR A 290 2.53 -4.48 6.92
CA TYR A 290 1.25 -4.83 7.54
C TYR A 290 1.22 -4.51 9.04
N ALA A 291 2.34 -4.67 9.74
CA ALA A 291 2.48 -4.25 11.13
C ALA A 291 2.21 -2.75 11.30
N SER A 292 2.89 -1.89 10.53
CA SER A 292 2.67 -0.44 10.57
C SER A 292 1.21 -0.08 10.32
N LYS A 293 0.58 -0.74 9.35
CA LYS A 293 -0.83 -0.52 9.03
C LYS A 293 -1.75 -0.95 10.16
N LEU A 294 -1.52 -2.14 10.73
CA LEU A 294 -2.31 -2.69 11.83
C LEU A 294 -2.23 -1.74 13.03
N THR A 295 -1.03 -1.38 13.45
CA THR A 295 -0.81 -0.46 14.58
C THR A 295 -1.54 0.87 14.35
N VAL A 296 -1.42 1.48 13.17
CA VAL A 296 -2.07 2.75 12.88
C VAL A 296 -3.59 2.62 12.88
N GLU A 297 -4.16 1.56 12.33
CA GLU A 297 -5.63 1.38 12.30
C GLU A 297 -6.20 0.94 13.66
N LEU A 298 -5.36 0.42 14.56
CA LEU A 298 -5.72 0.11 15.96
C LEU A 298 -5.73 1.34 16.86
N LEU A 299 -5.08 2.45 16.48
CA LEU A 299 -5.09 3.68 17.29
C LEU A 299 -6.53 4.11 17.62
N GLU A 300 -6.71 4.51 18.87
CA GLU A 300 -8.00 4.75 19.50
C GLU A 300 -7.94 5.90 20.51
N ALA A 301 -9.11 6.38 20.95
CA ALA A 301 -9.22 7.50 21.88
C ALA A 301 -8.67 7.21 23.29
N SER A 302 -8.68 5.95 23.76
CA SER A 302 -8.11 5.56 25.06
C SER A 302 -6.58 5.55 25.10
N GLN A 303 -5.91 5.77 23.95
CA GLN A 303 -4.45 5.91 23.81
C GLN A 303 -3.61 4.73 24.32
N THR A 304 -4.19 3.54 24.50
CA THR A 304 -3.45 2.34 24.90
C THR A 304 -2.51 1.91 23.76
N THR A 305 -3.03 1.78 22.53
CA THR A 305 -2.19 1.47 21.35
C THR A 305 -1.16 2.57 21.11
N HIS A 306 -1.53 3.83 21.30
CA HIS A 306 -0.61 4.96 21.17
C HIS A 306 0.57 4.83 22.14
N THR A 307 0.29 4.53 23.42
CA THR A 307 1.33 4.36 24.44
C THR A 307 2.25 3.18 24.14
N LEU A 308 1.70 2.02 23.76
CA LEU A 308 2.50 0.85 23.38
C LEU A 308 3.36 1.12 22.14
N LEU A 309 2.84 1.87 21.16
CA LEU A 309 3.60 2.28 19.99
C LEU A 309 4.76 3.22 20.36
N GLN A 310 4.53 4.18 21.24
CA GLN A 310 5.59 5.08 21.74
C GLN A 310 6.71 4.31 22.44
N GLN A 311 6.34 3.32 23.25
CA GLN A 311 7.30 2.42 23.90
C GLN A 311 8.09 1.62 22.87
N LEU A 312 7.43 1.04 21.86
CA LEU A 312 8.11 0.34 20.77
C LEU A 312 9.08 1.27 20.01
N LEU A 313 8.65 2.47 19.61
CA LEU A 313 9.51 3.44 18.92
C LEU A 313 10.71 3.86 19.77
N SER A 314 10.53 3.95 21.08
CA SER A 314 11.62 4.26 22.02
C SER A 314 12.60 3.10 22.14
N LEU A 315 12.11 1.85 22.21
CA LEU A 315 12.93 0.64 22.18
C LEU A 315 13.77 0.54 20.89
N LEU A 316 13.22 0.98 19.74
CA LEU A 316 13.91 0.94 18.45
C LEU A 316 14.98 2.05 18.30
N THR A 317 14.94 3.11 19.12
CA THR A 317 15.78 4.30 18.96
C THR A 317 17.29 3.97 18.93
N PRO A 318 17.85 3.16 19.85
CA PRO A 318 19.28 2.83 19.86
C PRO A 318 19.74 2.06 18.61
N PHE A 319 18.86 1.24 18.03
CA PHE A 319 19.16 0.44 16.84
C PHE A 319 19.07 1.25 15.53
N TYR A 320 18.55 2.47 15.58
CA TYR A 320 18.41 3.34 14.41
C TYR A 320 19.51 4.40 14.28
N HIS A 321 20.35 4.56 15.32
CA HIS A 321 21.43 5.52 15.30
C HIS A 321 22.44 5.23 14.15
N PRO A 322 22.98 6.25 13.45
CA PRO A 322 23.92 6.05 12.33
C PRO A 322 25.16 5.20 12.66
N SER A 323 25.57 5.20 13.93
CA SER A 323 26.71 4.42 14.44
C SER A 323 26.38 2.94 14.70
N SER A 324 25.10 2.55 14.67
CA SER A 324 24.67 1.17 14.91
C SER A 324 24.88 0.35 13.65
N ALA A 325 25.79 -0.63 13.72
CA ALA A 325 26.07 -1.54 12.60
C ALA A 325 24.96 -2.60 12.50
N GLY A 326 24.27 -2.69 11.35
CA GLY A 326 23.40 -3.84 11.05
C GLY A 326 22.18 -3.57 10.18
N ASN A 327 21.47 -4.66 9.88
CA ASN A 327 20.26 -4.65 9.02
C ASN A 327 19.02 -4.02 9.69
N ALA A 328 19.06 -3.76 11.00
CA ALA A 328 17.94 -3.23 11.78
C ALA A 328 17.49 -1.84 11.31
N ALA A 329 18.43 -0.97 10.91
CA ALA A 329 18.11 0.39 10.46
C ALA A 329 17.16 0.41 9.25
N SER A 330 17.30 -0.54 8.31
CA SER A 330 16.39 -0.64 7.15
C SER A 330 14.98 -1.02 7.58
N ALA A 331 14.84 -1.99 8.49
CA ALA A 331 13.56 -2.42 9.05
C ALA A 331 12.87 -1.31 9.85
N ILE A 332 13.63 -0.60 10.69
CA ILE A 332 13.13 0.54 11.48
C ILE A 332 12.67 1.67 10.54
N SER A 333 13.47 1.99 9.53
CA SER A 333 13.13 2.99 8.52
C SER A 333 11.86 2.65 7.74
N ASP A 334 11.68 1.38 7.36
CA ASP A 334 10.43 0.90 6.75
C ASP A 334 9.24 1.12 7.68
N PHE A 335 9.35 0.71 8.94
CA PHE A 335 8.26 0.83 9.88
C PHE A 335 7.88 2.29 10.17
N VAL A 336 8.87 3.15 10.44
CA VAL A 336 8.69 4.59 10.68
C VAL A 336 8.04 5.28 9.47
N TYR A 337 8.53 4.98 8.26
CA TYR A 337 7.95 5.50 7.03
C TYR A 337 6.50 5.03 6.84
N TYR A 338 6.23 3.73 6.96
CA TYR A 338 4.87 3.23 6.75
C TYR A 338 3.90 3.67 7.84
N VAL A 339 4.33 3.79 9.10
CA VAL A 339 3.50 4.37 10.17
C VAL A 339 3.10 5.81 9.81
N SER A 340 4.05 6.67 9.42
CA SER A 340 3.72 8.05 9.03
C SER A 340 2.80 8.10 7.79
N ALA A 341 3.01 7.23 6.82
CA ALA A 341 2.20 7.16 5.60
C ALA A 341 0.77 6.68 5.88
N PHE A 342 0.61 5.62 6.68
CA PHE A 342 -0.72 5.13 7.06
C PHE A 342 -1.44 6.10 7.99
N LEU A 343 -0.73 6.79 8.88
CA LEU A 343 -1.30 7.82 9.73
C LEU A 343 -1.83 8.98 8.87
N SER A 344 -1.06 9.44 7.89
CA SER A 344 -1.50 10.45 6.92
C SER A 344 -2.76 10.00 6.17
N LEU A 345 -2.81 8.75 5.71
CA LEU A 345 -3.97 8.19 5.00
C LEU A 345 -5.20 8.06 5.90
N ARG A 346 -5.03 7.67 7.17
CA ARG A 346 -6.11 7.55 8.15
C ARG A 346 -6.67 8.93 8.47
N LEU A 347 -5.83 9.87 8.90
CA LEU A 347 -6.24 11.24 9.24
C LEU A 347 -6.87 11.95 8.04
N GLY A 348 -6.31 11.80 6.84
CA GLY A 348 -6.87 12.39 5.62
C GLY A 348 -8.25 11.83 5.27
N ARG A 349 -8.47 10.52 5.48
CA ARG A 349 -9.80 9.91 5.34
C ARG A 349 -10.77 10.44 6.40
N ASP A 350 -10.34 10.50 7.65
CA ASP A 350 -11.20 10.91 8.75
C ASP A 350 -11.62 12.40 8.58
N LYS A 351 -10.68 13.24 8.14
CA LYS A 351 -10.94 14.63 7.71
C LYS A 351 -11.92 14.73 6.54
N ALA A 352 -11.74 13.90 5.51
CA ALA A 352 -12.63 13.90 4.34
C ALA A 352 -14.06 13.42 4.66
N LEU A 353 -14.22 12.60 5.70
CA LEU A 353 -15.51 12.10 6.18
C LEU A 353 -16.09 12.95 7.32
N HIS A 354 -15.46 14.08 7.67
CA HIS A 354 -15.84 14.93 8.80
C HIS A 354 -15.99 14.17 10.14
N ARG A 355 -15.21 13.11 10.35
CA ARG A 355 -15.22 12.30 11.57
C ARG A 355 -14.44 13.02 12.68
N GLN A 356 -15.08 13.24 13.82
CA GLN A 356 -14.50 13.70 15.11
C GLN A 356 -14.73 12.57 16.13
N PRO A 357 -13.77 12.20 17.01
CA PRO A 357 -12.70 13.05 17.52
C PRO A 357 -11.31 12.72 16.94
N GLU A 358 -10.47 13.75 16.92
CA GLU A 358 -9.06 13.68 16.55
C GLU A 358 -8.33 12.61 17.36
N LEU A 359 -7.80 11.61 16.66
CA LEU A 359 -6.79 10.72 17.24
C LEU A 359 -5.64 11.60 17.76
N PRO A 360 -5.27 11.52 19.05
CA PRO A 360 -4.12 12.24 19.56
C PRO A 360 -2.87 11.70 18.85
N HIS A 361 -2.26 12.55 18.02
CA HIS A 361 -1.18 12.14 17.13
C HIS A 361 0.06 13.02 17.25
N THR A 362 -0.02 14.18 17.92
CA THR A 362 1.09 15.14 18.03
C THR A 362 2.36 14.50 18.58
N SER A 363 2.30 13.84 19.75
CA SER A 363 3.48 13.20 20.35
C SER A 363 4.01 12.04 19.52
N LEU A 364 3.14 11.32 18.79
CA LEU A 364 3.55 10.30 17.83
C LEU A 364 4.30 10.90 16.65
N VAL A 365 3.79 11.98 16.07
CA VAL A 365 4.44 12.70 14.97
C VAL A 365 5.79 13.25 15.43
N THR A 366 5.88 13.87 16.61
CA THR A 366 7.16 14.34 17.16
C THR A 366 8.17 13.20 17.30
N LYS A 367 7.77 12.05 17.85
CA LYS A 367 8.67 10.88 17.95
C LYS A 367 9.13 10.36 16.58
N LEU A 368 8.24 10.37 15.58
CA LEU A 368 8.59 9.98 14.20
C LEU A 368 9.56 10.98 13.57
N VAL A 369 9.41 12.27 13.84
CA VAL A 369 10.35 13.32 13.40
C VAL A 369 11.73 13.07 14.02
N ASP A 370 11.80 12.83 15.33
CA ASP A 370 13.07 12.58 16.01
C ASP A 370 13.80 11.35 15.46
N LEU A 371 13.08 10.24 15.27
CA LEU A 371 13.64 9.06 14.63
C LEU A 371 14.09 9.36 13.20
N SER A 372 13.32 10.14 12.44
CA SER A 372 13.67 10.47 11.05
C SER A 372 15.02 11.18 10.96
N PHE A 373 15.37 12.04 11.91
CA PHE A 373 16.70 12.67 11.92
C PHE A 373 17.85 11.71 12.22
N LEU A 374 17.60 10.60 12.93
CA LEU A 374 18.59 9.52 13.06
C LEU A 374 18.81 8.79 11.73
N GLY A 375 17.74 8.61 10.94
CA GLY A 375 17.81 7.95 9.63
C GLY A 375 18.25 8.85 8.48
N LEU A 376 18.06 10.17 8.59
CA LEU A 376 18.26 11.12 7.50
C LEU A 376 19.70 11.11 6.98
N TYR A 377 20.67 10.98 7.88
CA TYR A 377 22.10 10.96 7.57
C TYR A 377 22.70 9.54 7.58
N ALA A 378 21.85 8.51 7.49
CA ALA A 378 22.32 7.14 7.38
C ALA A 378 23.08 6.91 6.06
N LYS A 379 24.10 6.04 6.09
CA LYS A 379 24.88 5.65 4.89
C LYS A 379 24.02 5.01 3.80
N SER A 380 22.92 4.35 4.17
CA SER A 380 21.98 3.75 3.22
C SER A 380 21.07 4.82 2.63
N GLN A 381 21.19 5.06 1.32
CA GLN A 381 20.32 5.98 0.59
C GLN A 381 18.84 5.63 0.75
N SER A 382 18.49 4.34 0.83
CA SER A 382 17.10 3.92 1.07
C SER A 382 16.59 4.35 2.44
N VAL A 383 17.43 4.32 3.47
CA VAL A 383 17.06 4.72 4.84
C VAL A 383 16.89 6.24 4.90
N SER A 384 17.88 6.97 4.36
CA SER A 384 17.83 8.43 4.25
C SER A 384 16.58 8.91 3.50
N SER A 385 16.28 8.30 2.36
CA SER A 385 15.10 8.68 1.55
C SER A 385 13.78 8.45 2.30
N LYS A 386 13.63 7.32 3.00
CA LYS A 386 12.45 7.01 3.81
C LYS A 386 12.31 7.98 4.99
N ALA A 387 13.42 8.40 5.61
CA ALA A 387 13.42 9.44 6.62
C ALA A 387 12.93 10.78 6.05
N SER A 388 13.42 11.22 4.89
CA SER A 388 12.92 12.44 4.22
C SER A 388 11.42 12.36 3.92
N PHE A 389 10.93 11.21 3.43
CA PHE A 389 9.49 11.04 3.21
C PHE A 389 8.68 11.02 4.51
N THR A 390 9.26 10.53 5.61
CA THR A 390 8.62 10.58 6.94
C THR A 390 8.50 12.02 7.42
N LEU A 391 9.55 12.84 7.28
CA LEU A 391 9.52 14.27 7.59
C LEU A 391 8.45 14.99 6.75
N ARG A 392 8.38 14.73 5.45
CA ARG A 392 7.32 15.27 4.57
C ARG A 392 5.92 14.88 5.07
N ASN A 393 5.72 13.62 5.46
CA ASN A 393 4.43 13.18 6.00
C ASN A 393 4.13 13.86 7.35
N ALA A 394 5.13 14.03 8.21
CA ALA A 394 5.00 14.73 9.48
C ALA A 394 4.58 16.19 9.29
N ILE A 395 5.20 16.93 8.36
CA ILE A 395 4.81 18.31 8.00
C ILE A 395 3.36 18.36 7.50
N ALA A 396 2.94 17.39 6.69
CA ALA A 396 1.58 17.33 6.18
C ALA A 396 0.52 17.02 7.28
N ILE A 397 0.91 16.28 8.33
CA ILE A 397 0.04 15.96 9.46
C ILE A 397 0.02 17.10 10.48
N LEU A 398 1.19 17.63 10.84
CA LEU A 398 1.39 18.65 11.85
C LEU A 398 2.18 19.83 11.26
N PRO A 399 1.51 20.76 10.56
CA PRO A 399 2.17 21.89 9.89
C PRO A 399 3.01 22.76 10.82
N SER A 400 2.62 22.89 12.09
CA SER A 400 3.35 23.65 13.10
C SER A 400 4.75 23.09 13.44
N ALA A 401 5.05 21.84 13.04
CA ALA A 401 6.39 21.27 13.16
C ALA A 401 7.36 21.73 12.06
N ALA A 402 6.86 22.39 11.00
CA ALA A 402 7.67 22.77 9.84
C ALA A 402 8.90 23.62 10.19
N PRO A 403 8.80 24.70 10.99
CA PRO A 403 9.97 25.53 11.33
C PRO A 403 11.09 24.71 11.99
N SER A 404 10.76 23.90 13.00
CA SER A 404 11.74 23.07 13.70
C SER A 404 12.36 22.00 12.80
N ILE A 405 11.58 21.40 11.88
CA ILE A 405 12.12 20.43 10.93
C ILE A 405 13.08 21.12 9.94
N VAL A 406 12.72 22.29 9.41
CA VAL A 406 13.55 23.05 8.48
C VAL A 406 14.86 23.47 9.14
N GLU A 407 14.79 24.01 10.36
CA GLU A 407 15.96 24.38 11.18
C GLU A 407 16.92 23.20 11.34
N ARG A 408 16.40 22.02 11.71
CA ARG A 408 17.21 20.81 11.90
C ARG A 408 17.83 20.28 10.61
N ILE A 409 17.16 20.45 9.47
CA ILE A 409 17.73 20.11 8.15
C ILE A 409 18.83 21.11 7.78
N LEU A 410 18.63 22.40 8.07
CA LEU A 410 19.59 23.46 7.79
C LEU A 410 20.92 23.28 8.51
N HIS A 411 20.95 22.69 9.70
CA HIS A 411 22.22 22.33 10.36
C HIS A 411 23.11 21.44 9.48
N GLY A 412 22.54 20.56 8.66
CA GLY A 412 23.31 19.73 7.71
C GLY A 412 23.79 20.48 6.46
N LEU A 413 23.35 21.72 6.26
CA LEU A 413 23.74 22.62 5.17
C LEU A 413 24.64 23.76 5.64
N ASP A 414 24.82 23.94 6.94
CA ASP A 414 25.57 25.05 7.52
C ASP A 414 27.01 25.06 6.95
N PRO A 415 27.39 26.09 6.17
CA PRO A 415 28.72 26.19 5.58
C PRO A 415 29.84 26.31 6.62
N SER A 416 29.52 26.75 7.84
CA SER A 416 30.48 26.85 8.95
C SER A 416 30.75 25.51 9.63
N ALA A 417 29.89 24.51 9.42
CA ALA A 417 30.03 23.16 9.95
C ALA A 417 30.92 22.29 9.06
N VAL A 418 32.20 22.63 8.94
CA VAL A 418 33.19 21.94 8.07
C VAL A 418 33.24 20.42 8.30
N ASN A 419 32.97 19.98 9.54
CA ASN A 419 32.94 18.55 9.91
C ASN A 419 31.68 17.80 9.44
N GLN A 420 30.67 18.50 8.91
CA GLN A 420 29.37 17.96 8.52
C GLN A 420 29.08 18.06 7.02
N THR A 421 30.07 18.44 6.19
CA THR A 421 29.93 18.58 4.73
C THR A 421 29.34 17.33 4.03
N HIS A 422 29.56 16.14 4.59
CA HIS A 422 28.98 14.88 4.09
C HIS A 422 27.44 14.79 4.23
N GLN A 423 26.82 15.65 5.04
CA GLN A 423 25.38 15.68 5.29
C GLN A 423 24.62 16.53 4.27
N ALA A 424 25.28 17.51 3.65
CA ALA A 424 24.67 18.45 2.73
C ALA A 424 23.87 17.77 1.59
N PRO A 425 24.36 16.70 0.93
CA PRO A 425 23.58 16.00 -0.09
C PRO A 425 22.25 15.42 0.41
N SER A 426 22.23 14.87 1.64
CA SER A 426 21.03 14.33 2.26
C SER A 426 20.07 15.44 2.70
N ALA A 427 20.61 16.56 3.19
CA ALA A 427 19.81 17.74 3.56
C ALA A 427 19.12 18.38 2.34
N ILE A 428 19.85 18.59 1.22
CA ILE A 428 19.26 19.05 -0.05
C ILE A 428 18.15 18.08 -0.50
N SER A 429 18.42 16.78 -0.49
CA SER A 429 17.43 15.77 -0.88
C SER A 429 16.19 15.81 0.02
N ALA A 430 16.36 16.04 1.32
CA ALA A 430 15.25 16.18 2.27
C ALA A 430 14.41 17.43 2.00
N LEU A 431 15.05 18.58 1.73
CA LEU A 431 14.36 19.82 1.34
C LEU A 431 13.59 19.65 0.02
N THR A 432 14.15 18.92 -0.95
CA THR A 432 13.44 18.59 -2.20
C THR A 432 12.19 17.76 -1.92
N VAL A 433 12.29 16.73 -1.08
CA VAL A 433 11.15 15.85 -0.73
C VAL A 433 10.10 16.57 0.12
N CYS A 434 10.53 17.43 1.05
CA CYS A 434 9.65 18.16 1.96
C CYS A 434 9.03 19.42 1.32
N GLY A 435 9.69 20.01 0.32
CA GLY A 435 9.31 21.28 -0.33
C GLY A 435 7.82 21.38 -0.66
N PRO A 436 7.23 20.43 -1.41
CA PRO A 436 5.80 20.47 -1.70
C PRO A 436 4.88 20.44 -0.48
N ALA A 437 5.29 19.86 0.65
CA ALA A 437 4.50 19.88 1.89
C ALA A 437 4.69 21.19 2.66
N LEU A 438 5.92 21.70 2.70
CA LEU A 438 6.27 23.00 3.30
C LEU A 438 5.54 24.16 2.62
N LEU A 439 5.58 24.21 1.28
CA LEU A 439 5.04 25.32 0.48
C LEU A 439 3.50 25.31 0.36
N ARG A 440 2.84 24.20 0.71
CA ARG A 440 1.36 24.11 0.77
C ARG A 440 0.81 24.25 2.19
N GLY A 441 1.67 24.23 3.19
CA GLY A 441 1.32 24.16 4.60
C GLY A 441 1.43 25.51 5.29
N ASP A 442 1.87 25.46 6.55
CA ASP A 442 2.24 26.64 7.32
C ASP A 442 3.53 27.24 6.74
N LEU A 443 3.49 28.53 6.41
CA LEU A 443 4.62 29.28 5.84
C LEU A 443 5.45 30.01 6.89
N SER A 444 5.19 29.81 8.19
CA SER A 444 5.96 30.44 9.29
C SER A 444 7.48 30.18 9.25
N TRP A 445 7.94 29.17 8.50
CA TRP A 445 9.35 28.87 8.29
C TRP A 445 10.01 29.72 7.19
N THR A 446 9.27 30.40 6.31
CA THR A 446 9.84 31.04 5.11
C THR A 446 10.74 32.21 5.47
N ASP A 447 10.27 33.14 6.29
CA ASP A 447 11.02 34.36 6.63
C ASP A 447 12.39 34.06 7.25
N PRO A 448 12.51 33.16 8.27
CA PRO A 448 13.81 32.86 8.86
C PRO A 448 14.70 31.96 8.00
N TYR A 449 14.14 31.07 7.15
CA TYR A 449 14.91 29.97 6.57
C TYR A 449 14.95 29.93 5.04
N LEU A 450 13.95 30.44 4.32
CA LEU A 450 13.93 30.39 2.85
C LEU A 450 15.14 31.12 2.22
N PRO A 451 15.52 32.34 2.63
CA PRO A 451 16.71 33.00 2.09
C PRO A 451 17.99 32.19 2.34
N LEU A 452 18.13 31.61 3.54
CA LEU A 452 19.28 30.79 3.91
C LEU A 452 19.37 29.51 3.07
N ILE A 453 18.25 28.83 2.86
CA ILE A 453 18.19 27.62 2.02
C ILE A 453 18.65 27.93 0.60
N LEU A 454 18.12 29.00 0.00
CA LEU A 454 18.50 29.40 -1.36
C LEU A 454 19.99 29.75 -1.42
N GLN A 455 20.47 30.57 -0.49
CA GLN A 455 21.87 30.99 -0.42
C GLN A 455 22.83 29.81 -0.22
N TRP A 456 22.54 28.89 0.70
CA TRP A 456 23.45 27.79 1.05
C TRP A 456 23.42 26.64 0.03
N THR A 457 22.33 26.47 -0.71
CA THR A 457 22.23 25.41 -1.72
C THR A 457 22.68 25.85 -3.11
N LEU A 458 22.73 27.15 -3.40
CA LEU A 458 23.14 27.68 -4.70
C LEU A 458 24.56 27.25 -5.14
N PRO A 459 25.59 27.21 -4.27
CA PRO A 459 26.90 26.64 -4.60
C PRO A 459 26.88 25.13 -4.92
N GLY A 460 25.73 24.49 -4.71
CA GLY A 460 25.40 23.15 -5.17
C GLY A 460 25.42 23.00 -6.70
N ILE A 461 25.19 24.09 -7.45
CA ILE A 461 25.37 24.12 -8.90
C ILE A 461 26.86 24.27 -9.18
N ASP A 462 27.52 23.14 -9.37
CA ASP A 462 28.96 23.00 -9.42
C ASP A 462 29.36 22.31 -10.74
N PRO A 463 30.08 23.00 -11.66
CA PRO A 463 30.45 22.43 -12.96
C PRO A 463 31.39 21.22 -12.85
N ASN A 464 31.94 20.93 -11.66
CA ASN A 464 32.84 19.81 -11.42
C ASN A 464 32.16 18.61 -10.73
N ASP A 465 30.90 18.74 -10.29
CA ASP A 465 30.18 17.68 -9.57
C ASP A 465 28.75 17.55 -10.10
N ASP A 466 28.57 16.65 -11.07
CA ASP A 466 27.28 16.35 -11.70
C ASP A 466 26.22 15.90 -10.69
N ALA A 467 26.62 15.15 -9.67
CA ALA A 467 25.69 14.59 -8.69
C ALA A 467 25.17 15.68 -7.74
N LYS A 468 26.06 16.57 -7.30
CA LYS A 468 25.72 17.75 -6.50
C LYS A 468 24.84 18.70 -7.31
N THR A 469 25.24 19.01 -8.55
CA THR A 469 24.47 19.85 -9.48
C THR A 469 23.07 19.30 -9.72
N SER A 470 22.94 18.01 -10.03
CA SER A 470 21.65 17.37 -10.27
C SER A 470 20.71 17.45 -9.06
N ARG A 471 21.21 17.21 -7.84
CA ARG A 471 20.40 17.32 -6.61
C ARG A 471 19.92 18.74 -6.36
N THR A 472 20.79 19.72 -6.56
CA THR A 472 20.43 21.13 -6.40
C THR A 472 19.40 21.56 -7.44
N LEU A 473 19.59 21.22 -8.72
CA LEU A 473 18.59 21.54 -9.74
C LEU A 473 17.23 20.88 -9.48
N GLN A 474 17.21 19.65 -8.93
CA GLN A 474 15.96 19.01 -8.50
C GLN A 474 15.27 19.77 -7.37
N LEU A 475 16.02 20.31 -6.40
CA LEU A 475 15.49 21.17 -5.33
C LEU A 475 14.81 22.41 -5.94
N TYR A 476 15.54 23.16 -6.75
CA TYR A 476 15.03 24.39 -7.37
C TYR A 476 13.82 24.11 -8.26
N SER A 477 13.88 23.07 -9.10
CA SER A 477 12.74 22.66 -9.93
C SER A 477 11.51 22.32 -9.09
N ALA A 478 11.68 21.56 -8.00
CA ALA A 478 10.58 21.19 -7.12
C ALA A 478 9.97 22.40 -6.40
N TRP A 479 10.76 23.38 -6.00
CA TRP A 479 10.27 24.54 -5.23
C TRP A 479 9.66 25.62 -6.13
N LEU A 480 10.29 25.93 -7.26
CA LEU A 480 9.81 26.93 -8.22
C LEU A 480 8.48 26.53 -8.89
N MET A 481 8.11 25.25 -8.89
CA MET A 481 6.77 24.81 -9.31
C MET A 481 5.66 25.20 -8.33
N TYR A 482 6.00 25.53 -7.07
CA TYR A 482 5.04 25.88 -6.02
C TYR A 482 5.16 27.33 -5.55
N MET A 483 6.27 27.99 -5.85
CA MET A 483 6.52 29.39 -5.51
C MET A 483 6.27 30.30 -6.73
N PRO A 484 5.28 31.21 -6.68
CA PRO A 484 5.18 32.26 -7.67
C PRO A 484 6.34 33.24 -7.48
N VAL A 485 7.23 33.33 -8.47
CA VAL A 485 8.30 34.33 -8.49
C VAL A 485 7.74 35.58 -9.15
N ALA A 486 7.30 36.53 -8.34
CA ALA A 486 6.81 37.82 -8.78
C ALA A 486 7.53 38.93 -8.01
N ASP A 487 7.75 40.06 -8.68
CA ASP A 487 8.28 41.27 -8.05
C ASP A 487 7.14 41.98 -7.31
N GLU A 488 7.11 41.89 -5.98
CA GLU A 488 6.05 42.49 -5.15
C GLU A 488 6.20 44.02 -5.01
N ASP A 489 7.39 44.59 -5.25
CA ASP A 489 7.63 46.03 -5.15
C ASP A 489 6.86 46.83 -6.23
N LEU A 490 6.55 46.17 -7.36
CA LEU A 490 5.67 46.68 -8.41
C LEU A 490 4.17 46.64 -8.05
N PHE A 491 3.75 45.78 -7.12
CA PHE A 491 2.34 45.66 -6.72
C PHE A 491 1.95 46.68 -5.64
N LEU A 492 2.86 47.03 -4.74
CA LEU A 492 2.63 48.03 -3.68
C LEU A 492 2.67 49.48 -4.20
N SER A 493 3.27 49.73 -5.36
CA SER A 493 3.29 51.04 -6.04
C SER A 493 2.03 51.32 -6.88
N HIS A 494 1.20 50.31 -7.15
CA HIS A 494 -0.09 50.45 -7.86
C HIS A 494 -1.32 50.38 -6.92
N THR A 495 -1.12 50.18 -5.62
CA THR A 495 -2.19 50.12 -4.61
C THR A 495 -2.14 51.24 -3.56
N LYS A 496 -1.28 52.24 -3.77
CA LYS A 496 -1.35 53.57 -3.14
C LYS A 496 -1.72 54.60 -4.20
#